data_AF-A0A9E2LEW4-F1
#
_entry.id   AF-A0A9E2LEW4-F1
#
_cell.length_a   1.000
_cell.length_b   1.000
_cell.length_c   1.000
_cell.angle_alpha   90.00
_cell.angle_beta   90.00
_cell.angle_gamma   90.00
#
_symmetry.space_group_name_H-M   'P 1'
#
loop_
_entity.id
_entity.type
_entity.pdbx_description
1 polymer ?
#
loop_
_entity_poly.entity_id
_entity_poly.type
_entity_poly.pdbx_seq_one_letter_code
_entity_poly.pdbx_strand_id
1 'polypeptide(L)'
;MKKLRIAGVLGLGLFLLFSCAKGATAPELCGNAANDPLEGCDDGARVDGDGCDADCAVEPGYICTGEPSTCLKSCGNGTLDAGEDCDGPGETATCNADCTTSRCGDGIHNATAGEACDDGGQTELCNPNCTLVGCGDGVTNTSTGEQCDGGGETASCNANCTWSSCGDGITNGTAGEGCDDAGESAACNADCTVSSCGDG
;
A
#
# COMPACT_ATOMS: atom_id res chain seq x y z
N MET A 1 -45.72 -20.00 44.87
CA MET A 1 -46.69 -21.13 44.74
C MET A 1 -48.05 -20.61 44.27
N LYS A 2 -48.20 -20.31 42.97
CA LYS A 2 -49.53 -20.12 42.35
C LYS A 2 -49.82 -21.38 41.54
N LYS A 3 -50.96 -22.00 41.85
CA LYS A 3 -51.42 -23.31 41.39
C LYS A 3 -51.74 -23.27 39.89
N LEU A 4 -51.23 -24.22 39.10
CA LEU A 4 -51.77 -24.55 37.78
C LEU A 4 -52.44 -25.92 37.88
N ARG A 5 -53.77 -25.95 37.71
CA ARG A 5 -54.58 -27.17 37.66
C ARG A 5 -54.68 -27.64 36.21
N ILE A 6 -54.19 -28.83 35.91
CA ILE A 6 -54.41 -29.51 34.63
C ILE A 6 -55.54 -30.51 34.85
N ALA A 7 -56.70 -30.25 34.25
CA ALA A 7 -57.81 -31.21 34.20
C ALA A 7 -57.47 -32.30 33.16
N GLY A 8 -57.53 -33.55 33.59
CA GLY A 8 -57.20 -34.71 32.76
C GLY A 8 -58.24 -34.99 31.67
N VAL A 9 -57.74 -35.41 30.52
CA VAL A 9 -58.46 -36.31 29.61
C VAL A 9 -57.46 -37.35 29.14
N LEU A 10 -57.75 -38.61 29.49
CA LEU A 10 -57.10 -39.82 28.97
C LEU A 10 -57.25 -39.85 27.44
N GLY A 11 -56.13 -39.88 26.72
CA GLY A 11 -56.10 -40.04 25.27
C GLY A 11 -54.70 -40.43 24.82
N LEU A 12 -54.55 -41.69 24.44
CA LEU A 12 -53.32 -42.37 24.08
C LEU A 12 -52.60 -41.70 22.90
N GLY A 13 -51.33 -41.30 23.10
CA GLY A 13 -50.34 -41.16 22.02
C GLY A 13 -50.33 -39.88 21.20
N LEU A 14 -50.02 -38.73 21.82
CA LEU A 14 -49.47 -37.58 21.10
C LEU A 14 -48.02 -37.38 21.53
N PHE A 15 -47.11 -38.06 20.82
CA PHE A 15 -45.71 -37.65 20.75
C PHE A 15 -45.73 -36.26 20.13
N LEU A 16 -45.77 -35.22 20.98
CA LEU A 16 -45.30 -33.90 20.60
C LEU A 16 -43.82 -34.08 20.32
N LEU A 17 -43.50 -34.44 19.07
CA LEU A 17 -42.32 -33.92 18.42
C LEU A 17 -42.41 -32.42 18.64
N PHE A 18 -41.61 -31.92 19.59
CA PHE A 18 -41.16 -30.54 19.51
C PHE A 18 -40.47 -30.44 18.16
N SER A 19 -41.25 -30.11 17.12
CA SER A 19 -40.70 -29.54 15.91
C SER A 19 -39.94 -28.31 16.39
N CYS A 20 -38.61 -28.41 16.34
CA CYS A 20 -37.74 -27.26 16.37
C CYS A 20 -38.38 -26.20 15.47
N ALA A 21 -38.71 -25.03 16.03
CA ALA A 21 -39.14 -23.91 15.23
C ALA A 21 -38.00 -23.62 14.26
N LYS A 22 -38.22 -23.98 13.00
CA LYS A 22 -37.26 -23.82 11.92
C LYS A 22 -37.27 -22.33 11.57
N GLY A 23 -36.32 -21.59 12.13
CA GLY A 23 -36.10 -20.18 11.82
C GLY A 23 -35.99 -19.33 13.09
N ALA A 24 -34.88 -18.57 13.15
CA ALA A 24 -34.36 -17.81 14.30
C ALA A 24 -33.64 -18.73 15.31
N THR A 25 -32.31 -18.77 15.39
CA THR A 25 -31.30 -17.75 15.12
C THR A 25 -29.93 -18.46 15.05
N ALA A 26 -29.04 -18.18 14.08
CA ALA A 26 -27.60 -18.54 14.16
C ALA A 26 -26.66 -17.43 14.71
N PRO A 27 -27.06 -16.52 15.62
CA PRO A 27 -26.23 -15.45 16.15
C PRO A 27 -25.38 -15.93 17.32
N GLU A 28 -25.10 -17.22 17.45
CA GLU A 28 -24.10 -17.72 18.39
C GLU A 28 -22.90 -18.35 17.67
N LEU A 29 -23.00 -18.54 16.35
CA LEU A 29 -21.92 -19.07 15.53
C LEU A 29 -21.22 -17.91 14.81
N CYS A 30 -21.98 -17.06 14.12
CA CYS A 30 -21.40 -15.95 13.37
C CYS A 30 -20.53 -14.99 14.20
N GLY A 31 -19.31 -14.71 13.76
CA GLY A 31 -18.33 -13.90 14.47
C GLY A 31 -17.58 -14.67 15.55
N ASN A 32 -17.57 -16.01 15.50
CA ASN A 32 -16.76 -16.85 16.36
C ASN A 32 -15.40 -17.24 15.74
N ALA A 33 -15.13 -16.74 14.53
CA ALA A 33 -13.93 -17.01 13.74
C ALA A 33 -13.81 -18.47 13.22
N ALA A 34 -14.93 -19.19 13.11
CA ALA A 34 -15.01 -20.55 12.58
C ALA A 34 -16.12 -20.65 11.52
N ASN A 35 -15.88 -21.37 10.43
CA ASN A 35 -16.87 -21.51 9.36
C ASN A 35 -17.87 -22.62 9.71
N ASP A 36 -19.00 -22.24 10.30
CA ASP A 36 -20.01 -23.22 10.74
C ASP A 36 -20.93 -23.70 9.59
N PRO A 37 -21.61 -24.86 9.71
CA PRO A 37 -22.35 -25.53 8.62
C PRO A 37 -23.56 -24.78 7.98
N LEU A 38 -23.74 -23.49 8.24
CA LEU A 38 -24.79 -22.64 7.67
C LEU A 38 -24.29 -21.23 7.31
N GLU A 39 -22.99 -20.97 7.45
CA GLU A 39 -22.38 -19.67 7.18
C GLU A 39 -21.73 -19.68 5.80
N GLY A 40 -21.77 -18.53 5.13
CA GLY A 40 -21.01 -18.29 3.90
C GLY A 40 -19.56 -17.87 4.18
N CYS A 41 -19.31 -17.29 5.36
CA CYS A 41 -18.04 -16.81 5.88
C CYS A 41 -18.16 -16.61 7.40
N ASP A 42 -17.04 -16.52 8.12
CA ASP A 42 -16.98 -16.00 9.50
C ASP A 42 -15.60 -15.39 9.73
N ASP A 43 -15.52 -14.05 9.74
CA ASP A 43 -14.27 -13.30 9.91
C ASP A 43 -13.98 -12.94 11.38
N GLY A 44 -14.75 -13.49 12.32
CA GLY A 44 -14.65 -13.22 13.75
C GLY A 44 -15.35 -11.94 14.19
N ALA A 45 -16.09 -11.27 13.30
CA ALA A 45 -16.88 -10.09 13.61
C ALA A 45 -18.33 -10.22 13.10
N ARG A 46 -19.12 -9.17 13.36
CA ARG A 46 -20.48 -8.98 12.84
C ARG A 46 -20.63 -7.56 12.36
N VAL A 47 -19.87 -7.22 11.33
CA VAL A 47 -19.77 -5.85 10.85
C VAL A 47 -20.08 -5.87 9.36
N ASP A 48 -21.13 -5.19 8.95
CA ASP A 48 -21.41 -5.05 7.52
C ASP A 48 -20.32 -4.18 6.86
N GLY A 49 -19.95 -4.51 5.63
CA GLY A 49 -19.02 -3.76 4.77
C GLY A 49 -17.58 -4.28 4.75
N ASP A 50 -17.25 -5.34 5.48
CA ASP A 50 -15.92 -5.98 5.47
C ASP A 50 -15.84 -7.25 4.60
N GLY A 51 -16.94 -7.60 3.93
CA GLY A 51 -17.06 -8.78 3.09
C GLY A 51 -17.75 -9.96 3.75
N CYS A 52 -17.92 -9.96 5.08
CA CYS A 52 -18.71 -10.93 5.81
C CYS A 52 -19.76 -10.22 6.67
N ASP A 53 -21.02 -10.21 6.20
CA ASP A 53 -22.05 -9.41 6.87
C ASP A 53 -22.39 -9.90 8.29
N ALA A 54 -23.18 -9.13 9.03
CA ALA A 54 -23.58 -9.48 10.40
C ALA A 54 -24.38 -10.80 10.53
N ASP A 55 -24.86 -11.37 9.41
CA ASP A 55 -25.54 -12.66 9.32
C ASP A 55 -24.60 -13.79 8.80
N CYS A 56 -23.30 -13.50 8.65
CA CYS A 56 -22.25 -14.38 8.14
C CYS A 56 -22.53 -14.89 6.72
N ALA A 57 -23.13 -14.04 5.89
CA ALA A 57 -23.19 -14.20 4.46
C ALA A 57 -22.10 -13.36 3.78
N VAL A 58 -21.53 -13.92 2.71
CA VAL A 58 -20.55 -13.20 1.88
C VAL A 58 -21.26 -12.02 1.21
N GLU A 59 -20.70 -10.83 1.40
CA GLU A 59 -21.27 -9.61 0.82
C GLU A 59 -21.09 -9.59 -0.71
N PRO A 60 -22.03 -8.99 -1.47
CA PRO A 60 -21.87 -8.82 -2.91
C PRO A 60 -20.55 -8.12 -3.27
N GLY A 61 -19.84 -8.66 -4.26
CA GLY A 61 -18.53 -8.14 -4.68
C GLY A 61 -17.37 -8.59 -3.79
N TYR A 62 -17.57 -9.54 -2.88
CA TYR A 62 -16.48 -10.14 -2.09
C TYR A 62 -16.35 -11.65 -2.34
N ILE A 63 -15.13 -12.15 -2.12
CA ILE A 63 -14.79 -13.57 -2.03
C ILE A 63 -14.13 -13.78 -0.67
N CYS A 64 -14.72 -14.63 0.15
CA CYS A 64 -14.18 -15.02 1.46
C CYS A 64 -13.55 -16.40 1.40
N THR A 65 -12.36 -16.56 2.00
CA THR A 65 -11.66 -17.86 2.09
C THR A 65 -10.98 -18.02 3.44
N GLY A 66 -10.65 -19.26 3.84
CA GLY A 66 -9.96 -19.51 5.12
C GLY A 66 -10.90 -19.65 6.32
N GLU A 67 -10.33 -19.97 7.48
CA GLU A 67 -11.01 -20.08 8.78
C GLU A 67 -10.06 -19.56 9.89
N PRO A 68 -10.30 -18.38 10.48
CA PRO A 68 -11.37 -17.43 10.16
C PRO A 68 -11.31 -16.95 8.71
N SER A 69 -12.49 -16.63 8.17
CA SER A 69 -12.63 -16.11 6.82
C SER A 69 -11.89 -14.79 6.67
N THR A 70 -11.15 -14.65 5.57
CA THR A 70 -10.63 -13.38 5.09
C THR A 70 -11.32 -13.06 3.78
N CYS A 71 -11.98 -11.90 3.73
CA CYS A 71 -12.76 -11.47 2.59
C CYS A 71 -12.00 -10.42 1.78
N LEU A 72 -11.93 -10.63 0.47
CA LEU A 72 -11.32 -9.71 -0.49
C LEU A 72 -12.35 -9.31 -1.53
N LYS A 73 -12.22 -8.10 -2.07
CA LYS A 73 -13.05 -7.64 -3.19
C LYS A 73 -12.82 -8.52 -4.44
N SER A 74 -13.89 -8.75 -5.19
CA SER A 74 -13.93 -9.69 -6.32
C SER A 74 -13.63 -9.01 -7.66
N CYS A 75 -12.42 -8.48 -7.84
CA CYS A 75 -12.05 -7.77 -9.07
C CYS A 75 -12.00 -8.69 -10.30
N GLY A 76 -12.26 -8.11 -11.48
CA GLY A 76 -12.14 -8.77 -12.78
C GLY A 76 -13.35 -9.61 -13.16
N ASN A 77 -14.52 -9.33 -12.56
CA ASN A 77 -15.76 -10.07 -12.81
C ASN A 77 -16.58 -9.49 -13.98
N GLY A 78 -16.14 -8.35 -14.53
CA GLY A 78 -16.76 -7.67 -15.66
C GLY A 78 -17.77 -6.59 -15.26
N THR A 79 -17.92 -6.31 -13.97
CA THR A 79 -18.79 -5.27 -13.42
C THR A 79 -18.06 -4.49 -12.33
N LEU A 80 -18.26 -3.16 -12.29
CA LEU A 80 -17.78 -2.34 -11.18
C LEU A 80 -18.78 -2.42 -10.02
N ASP A 81 -18.47 -3.23 -9.02
CA ASP A 81 -19.34 -3.45 -7.87
C ASP A 81 -19.20 -2.34 -6.81
N ALA A 82 -20.12 -2.33 -5.84
CA ALA A 82 -20.11 -1.31 -4.79
C ALA A 82 -18.84 -1.43 -3.91
N GLY A 83 -18.10 -0.31 -3.80
CA GLY A 83 -16.86 -0.25 -3.04
C GLY A 83 -15.62 -0.76 -3.78
N GLU A 84 -15.72 -0.99 -5.08
CA GLU A 84 -14.56 -1.12 -5.98
C GLU A 84 -14.27 0.22 -6.64
N ASP A 85 -12.99 0.59 -6.75
CA ASP A 85 -12.56 1.74 -7.55
C ASP A 85 -12.29 1.33 -9.01
N CYS A 86 -12.05 0.04 -9.25
CA CYS A 86 -11.79 -0.57 -10.55
C CYS A 86 -12.14 -2.07 -10.58
N ASP A 87 -12.32 -2.63 -11.78
CA ASP A 87 -12.67 -4.05 -12.00
C ASP A 87 -11.60 -4.76 -12.87
N GLY A 88 -10.32 -4.45 -12.62
CA GLY A 88 -9.21 -5.12 -13.30
C GLY A 88 -9.05 -6.57 -12.81
N PRO A 89 -8.67 -7.54 -13.67
CA PRO A 89 -8.40 -8.91 -13.23
C PRO A 89 -7.11 -9.00 -12.42
N GLY A 90 -7.21 -8.72 -11.11
CA GLY A 90 -6.06 -8.62 -10.21
C GLY A 90 -5.24 -7.35 -10.45
N GLU A 91 -3.91 -7.45 -10.28
CA GLU A 91 -3.00 -6.33 -10.54
C GLU A 91 -2.91 -6.05 -12.04
N THR A 92 -3.18 -4.80 -12.40
CA THR A 92 -3.09 -4.26 -13.76
C THR A 92 -2.51 -2.85 -13.71
N ALA A 93 -2.30 -2.23 -14.86
CA ALA A 93 -1.80 -0.85 -14.91
C ALA A 93 -2.74 0.20 -14.27
N THR A 94 -3.98 -0.17 -13.95
CA THR A 94 -5.00 0.75 -13.44
C THR A 94 -5.75 0.19 -12.22
N CYS A 95 -5.43 -1.01 -11.75
CA CYS A 95 -6.17 -1.67 -10.71
C CYS A 95 -5.29 -2.57 -9.86
N ASN A 96 -5.44 -2.44 -8.54
CA ASN A 96 -4.81 -3.28 -7.54
C ASN A 96 -5.60 -4.58 -7.37
N ALA A 97 -4.95 -5.57 -6.76
CA ALA A 97 -5.58 -6.87 -6.51
C ALA A 97 -6.74 -6.82 -5.49
N ASP A 98 -6.88 -5.72 -4.75
CA ASP A 98 -7.98 -5.46 -3.80
C ASP A 98 -9.04 -4.49 -4.39
N CYS A 99 -8.99 -4.25 -5.70
CA CYS A 99 -9.90 -3.40 -6.46
C CYS A 99 -9.81 -1.90 -6.13
N THR A 100 -8.73 -1.47 -5.48
CA THR A 100 -8.36 -0.05 -5.41
C THR A 100 -7.62 0.36 -6.69
N THR A 101 -7.67 1.63 -7.07
CA THR A 101 -6.95 2.10 -8.27
C THR A 101 -5.44 2.09 -8.03
N SER A 102 -4.68 1.49 -8.96
CA SER A 102 -3.22 1.58 -8.95
C SER A 102 -2.75 3.02 -9.00
N ARG A 103 -2.04 3.47 -7.95
CA ARG A 103 -1.53 4.83 -7.87
C ARG A 103 -0.28 4.90 -6.99
N CYS A 104 0.79 5.36 -7.61
CA CYS A 104 1.98 5.81 -6.90
C CYS A 104 1.70 6.62 -5.62
N GLY A 105 2.28 6.14 -4.52
CA GLY A 105 2.13 6.62 -3.15
C GLY A 105 0.94 6.01 -2.39
N ASP A 106 0.35 4.91 -2.87
CA ASP A 106 -0.69 4.17 -2.13
C ASP A 106 -0.11 3.05 -1.23
N GLY A 107 1.20 2.80 -1.31
CA GLY A 107 1.91 1.78 -0.56
C GLY A 107 1.83 0.38 -1.18
N ILE A 108 1.37 0.26 -2.42
CA ILE A 108 1.28 -0.99 -3.17
C ILE A 108 2.14 -0.88 -4.42
N HIS A 109 3.16 -1.73 -4.54
CA HIS A 109 4.01 -1.73 -5.73
C HIS A 109 3.29 -2.32 -6.95
N ASN A 110 2.88 -1.46 -7.88
CA ASN A 110 2.22 -1.83 -9.14
C ASN A 110 3.20 -1.86 -10.31
N ALA A 111 3.93 -2.98 -10.45
CA ALA A 111 4.88 -3.16 -11.55
C ALA A 111 4.23 -3.06 -12.94
N THR A 112 2.96 -3.49 -13.11
CA THR A 112 2.23 -3.37 -14.38
C THR A 112 1.83 -1.92 -14.68
N ALA A 113 1.67 -1.09 -13.65
CA ALA A 113 1.47 0.36 -13.79
C ALA A 113 2.78 1.13 -14.05
N GLY A 114 3.93 0.45 -14.01
CA GLY A 114 5.24 1.02 -14.30
C GLY A 114 5.99 1.55 -13.08
N GLU A 115 5.53 1.24 -11.87
CA GLU A 115 6.21 1.62 -10.64
C GLU A 115 7.46 0.76 -10.43
N ALA A 116 8.55 1.38 -9.98
CA ALA A 116 9.76 0.67 -9.58
C ALA A 116 9.78 0.32 -8.09
N CYS A 117 8.99 1.05 -7.29
CA CYS A 117 8.79 0.92 -5.86
C CYS A 117 7.49 1.65 -5.48
N ASP A 118 6.91 1.37 -4.32
CA ASP A 118 5.88 2.21 -3.70
C ASP A 118 5.89 1.97 -2.18
N ASP A 119 6.56 2.85 -1.46
CA ASP A 119 6.62 2.82 0.00
C ASP A 119 5.58 3.77 0.64
N GLY A 120 4.58 4.23 -0.12
CA GLY A 120 3.60 5.24 0.30
C GLY A 120 4.15 6.68 0.27
N GLY A 121 5.34 6.88 -0.28
CA GLY A 121 6.02 8.18 -0.36
C GLY A 121 7.53 8.05 -0.51
N GLN A 122 8.24 9.14 -0.24
CA GLN A 122 9.72 9.16 -0.31
C GLN A 122 10.34 8.36 0.84
N THR A 123 11.25 7.47 0.51
CA THR A 123 12.11 6.71 1.43
C THR A 123 13.55 6.71 0.94
N GLU A 124 14.43 5.94 1.60
CA GLU A 124 15.80 5.71 1.13
C GLU A 124 15.89 4.93 -0.19
N LEU A 125 14.81 4.25 -0.57
CA LEU A 125 14.78 3.37 -1.75
C LEU A 125 13.74 3.78 -2.78
N CYS A 126 12.77 4.61 -2.39
CA CYS A 126 11.68 5.03 -3.25
C CYS A 126 11.52 6.55 -3.32
N ASN A 127 11.38 7.09 -4.52
CA ASN A 127 11.05 8.49 -4.75
C ASN A 127 9.53 8.74 -4.65
N PRO A 128 9.10 10.01 -4.47
CA PRO A 128 7.68 10.38 -4.47
C PRO A 128 6.92 10.06 -5.77
N ASN A 129 7.65 9.84 -6.86
CA ASN A 129 7.13 9.51 -8.19
C ASN A 129 7.28 8.02 -8.51
N CYS A 130 7.58 7.19 -7.51
CA CYS A 130 7.71 5.73 -7.62
C CYS A 130 8.83 5.26 -8.55
N THR A 131 9.86 6.08 -8.75
CA THR A 131 11.15 5.66 -9.26
C THR A 131 12.09 5.30 -8.09
N LEU A 132 13.13 4.52 -8.37
CA LEU A 132 14.16 4.27 -7.38
C LEU A 132 14.98 5.54 -7.14
N VAL A 133 15.42 5.70 -5.90
CA VAL A 133 16.34 6.77 -5.48
C VAL A 133 17.66 6.68 -6.24
N GLY A 134 18.12 7.79 -6.79
CA GLY A 134 19.49 7.89 -7.26
C GLY A 134 19.89 9.28 -7.73
N CYS A 135 21.15 9.63 -7.45
CA CYS A 135 21.72 10.89 -7.87
C CYS A 135 21.64 11.12 -9.39
N GLY A 136 21.09 12.28 -9.76
CA GLY A 136 20.86 12.73 -11.13
C GLY A 136 19.45 12.44 -11.65
N ASP A 137 18.51 11.99 -10.81
CA ASP A 137 17.14 11.69 -11.21
C ASP A 137 16.16 12.88 -11.09
N GLY A 138 16.66 14.01 -10.56
CA GLY A 138 15.88 15.25 -10.37
C GLY A 138 15.04 15.27 -9.09
N VAL A 139 15.19 14.29 -8.21
CA VAL A 139 14.58 14.23 -6.88
C VAL A 139 15.69 14.34 -5.85
N THR A 140 15.57 15.26 -4.88
CA THR A 140 16.57 15.35 -3.81
C THR A 140 16.21 14.41 -2.66
N ASN A 141 17.04 13.39 -2.43
CA ASN A 141 16.90 12.40 -1.38
C ASN A 141 17.85 12.69 -0.21
N THR A 142 17.48 13.65 0.64
CA THR A 142 18.32 14.10 1.77
C THR A 142 18.67 13.00 2.75
N SER A 143 17.78 12.02 2.90
CA SER A 143 17.95 10.93 3.85
C SER A 143 19.04 9.94 3.39
N THR A 144 19.25 9.84 2.06
CA THR A 144 20.32 9.06 1.42
C THR A 144 21.62 9.87 1.24
N GLY A 145 21.61 11.13 1.68
CA GLY A 145 22.80 12.00 1.71
C GLY A 145 22.93 12.95 0.54
N GLU A 146 21.93 13.04 -0.34
CA GLU A 146 21.92 14.04 -1.40
C GLU A 146 21.67 15.43 -0.84
N GLN A 147 22.50 16.38 -1.28
CA GLN A 147 22.37 17.79 -0.92
C GLN A 147 21.52 18.54 -1.94
N CYS A 148 21.57 18.09 -3.19
CA CYS A 148 20.87 18.64 -4.33
C CYS A 148 20.67 17.54 -5.38
N ASP A 149 19.68 17.70 -6.24
CA ASP A 149 19.57 16.88 -7.45
C ASP A 149 18.87 17.69 -8.56
N GLY A 150 19.67 18.29 -9.44
CA GLY A 150 19.16 19.06 -10.58
C GLY A 150 18.86 18.22 -11.81
N GLY A 151 18.85 16.87 -11.70
CA GLY A 151 18.86 15.97 -12.85
C GLY A 151 20.26 15.80 -13.45
N GLY A 152 21.30 15.96 -12.63
CA GLY A 152 22.71 15.96 -13.02
C GLY A 152 23.48 17.19 -12.53
N GLU A 153 24.65 17.42 -13.12
CA GLU A 153 25.50 18.57 -12.81
C GLU A 153 24.80 19.88 -13.19
N THR A 154 24.72 20.82 -12.24
CA THR A 154 24.21 22.17 -12.44
C THR A 154 25.15 23.17 -11.77
N ALA A 155 24.95 24.48 -12.01
CA ALA A 155 25.76 25.53 -11.39
C ALA A 155 25.69 25.57 -9.85
N SER A 156 24.75 24.85 -9.24
CA SER A 156 24.61 24.70 -7.79
C SER A 156 24.79 23.26 -7.30
N CYS A 157 24.96 22.28 -8.20
CA CYS A 157 24.94 20.87 -7.85
C CYS A 157 26.01 20.09 -8.60
N ASN A 158 26.88 19.40 -7.89
CA ASN A 158 27.89 18.53 -8.46
C ASN A 158 27.24 17.26 -9.02
N ALA A 159 27.95 16.58 -9.94
CA ALA A 159 27.50 15.33 -10.55
C ALA A 159 27.31 14.16 -9.56
N ASN A 160 27.81 14.30 -8.33
CA ASN A 160 27.61 13.35 -7.23
C ASN A 160 26.59 13.84 -6.17
N CYS A 161 25.76 14.84 -6.52
CA CYS A 161 24.67 15.36 -5.71
C CYS A 161 25.11 16.03 -4.39
N THR A 162 26.31 16.58 -4.39
CA THR A 162 26.79 17.52 -3.37
C THR A 162 26.64 18.96 -3.87
N TRP A 163 26.51 19.94 -2.98
CA TRP A 163 26.51 21.35 -3.35
C TRP A 163 27.81 21.69 -4.08
N SER A 164 27.71 22.39 -5.20
CA SER A 164 28.88 22.86 -5.92
C SER A 164 29.56 24.00 -5.17
N SER A 165 30.84 23.86 -4.87
CA SER A 165 31.64 24.93 -4.29
C SER A 165 33.12 24.76 -4.64
N CYS A 166 33.73 25.81 -5.17
CA CYS A 166 35.17 25.87 -5.32
C CYS A 166 35.91 25.53 -4.01
N GLY A 167 36.82 24.56 -4.10
CA GLY A 167 37.58 23.98 -3.00
C GLY A 167 36.94 22.74 -2.36
N ASP A 168 35.88 22.17 -2.93
CA ASP A 168 35.23 20.96 -2.41
C ASP A 168 35.86 19.65 -2.95
N GLY A 169 36.81 19.77 -3.87
CA GLY A 169 37.52 18.66 -4.51
C GLY A 169 36.75 18.00 -5.66
N ILE A 170 35.69 18.62 -6.17
CA ILE A 170 34.84 18.12 -7.25
C ILE A 170 34.66 19.21 -8.30
N THR A 171 35.32 19.05 -9.45
CA THR A 171 35.20 20.01 -10.55
C THR A 171 33.77 20.07 -11.09
N ASN A 172 33.17 21.26 -11.06
CA ASN A 172 31.88 21.57 -11.66
C ASN A 172 32.01 22.59 -12.79
N GLY A 173 32.03 22.09 -14.02
CA GLY A 173 32.15 22.95 -15.21
C GLY A 173 30.93 23.85 -15.40
N THR A 174 29.75 23.42 -14.91
CA THR A 174 28.51 24.20 -15.00
C THR A 174 28.50 25.39 -14.01
N ALA A 175 29.19 25.27 -12.88
CA ALA A 175 29.44 26.35 -11.92
C ALA A 175 30.59 27.28 -12.35
N GLY A 176 31.31 26.93 -13.42
CA GLY A 176 32.41 27.72 -13.98
C GLY A 176 33.79 27.32 -13.47
N GLU A 177 33.92 26.18 -12.79
CA GLU A 177 35.18 25.66 -12.30
C GLU A 177 35.98 25.03 -13.45
N GLY A 178 37.23 25.45 -13.62
CA GLY A 178 38.18 24.84 -14.55
C GLY A 178 38.95 23.67 -13.93
N CYS A 179 38.98 23.60 -12.59
CA CYS A 179 39.66 22.61 -11.76
C CYS A 179 39.12 22.72 -10.33
N ASP A 180 39.30 21.68 -9.50
CA ASP A 180 39.07 21.78 -8.05
C ASP A 180 39.93 20.73 -7.32
N ASP A 181 41.11 21.16 -6.85
CA ASP A 181 42.03 20.31 -6.09
C ASP A 181 41.84 20.44 -4.57
N ALA A 182 40.63 20.85 -4.13
CA ALA A 182 40.33 21.21 -2.75
C ALA A 182 41.22 22.35 -2.20
N GLY A 183 41.56 23.31 -3.07
CA GLY A 183 42.38 24.48 -2.78
C GLY A 183 43.45 24.76 -3.84
N GLU A 184 44.34 25.70 -3.52
CA GLU A 184 45.46 26.07 -4.40
C GLU A 184 46.44 24.90 -4.60
N SER A 185 46.76 24.62 -5.85
CA SER A 185 47.67 23.56 -6.27
C SER A 185 48.57 24.06 -7.43
N ALA A 186 49.46 23.19 -7.93
CA ALA A 186 50.27 23.53 -9.09
C ALA A 186 49.45 23.62 -10.40
N ALA A 187 48.22 23.10 -10.42
CA ALA A 187 47.34 23.03 -11.59
C ALA A 187 46.02 23.77 -11.37
N CYS A 188 45.71 24.16 -10.14
CA CYS A 188 44.46 24.83 -9.79
C CYS A 188 44.66 26.03 -8.88
N ASN A 189 44.17 27.19 -9.29
CA ASN A 189 44.15 28.39 -8.48
C ASN A 189 43.03 28.31 -7.42
N ALA A 190 43.12 29.10 -6.35
CA ALA A 190 42.18 29.10 -5.22
C ALA A 190 40.77 29.60 -5.59
N ASP A 191 40.60 30.20 -6.76
CA ASP A 191 39.31 30.56 -7.35
C ASP A 191 38.81 29.52 -8.37
N CYS A 192 39.42 28.34 -8.39
CA CYS A 192 39.10 27.21 -9.27
C CYS A 192 39.29 27.50 -10.76
N THR A 193 40.14 28.48 -11.09
CA THR A 193 40.68 28.67 -12.44
C THR A 193 41.93 27.83 -12.64
N VAL A 194 42.14 27.33 -13.86
CA VAL A 194 43.33 26.51 -14.18
C VAL A 194 44.60 27.36 -14.03
N SER A 195 45.54 26.88 -13.22
CA SER A 195 46.80 27.59 -12.98
C SER A 195 47.60 27.77 -14.26
N SER A 196 48.02 29.01 -14.50
CA SER A 196 48.86 29.40 -15.61
C SER A 196 50.21 29.93 -15.12
N CYS A 197 51.24 29.83 -15.98
CA CYS A 197 52.55 30.37 -15.64
C CYS A 197 52.46 31.89 -15.48
N GLY A 198 52.53 32.38 -14.24
CA GLY A 198 52.43 33.79 -13.89
C GLY A 198 51.37 34.14 -12.83
N ASP A 199 50.57 33.16 -12.38
CA ASP A 199 49.47 33.40 -11.43
C ASP A 199 49.92 33.53 -9.95
N GLY A 200 51.22 33.38 -9.65
CA GLY A 200 51.79 33.58 -8.30
C GLY A 200 53.23 33.12 -8.15
#